data_AF-A0A969DNV3-F1
#
_entry.id   AF-A0A969DNV3-F1
#
_cell.length_a   1.000
_cell.length_b   1.000
_cell.length_c   1.000
_cell.angle_alpha   90.00
_cell.angle_beta   90.00
_cell.angle_gamma   90.00
#
_symmetry.space_group_name_H-M   'P 1'
#
loop_
_entity.id
_entity.type
_entity.pdbx_description
1 polymer ?
#
loop_
_entity_poly.entity_id
_entity_poly.type
_entity_poly.pdbx_seq_one_letter_code
_entity_poly.pdbx_strand_id
1 'polypeptide(L)'
;MNTAIVEPIPEASTTTDAATGSAPAPIAEGDVRVSVEMEGQSWLRITADNEVSFEGILRQGDTRTWTAEEQIIVRAGNAGGVKVSFNEAAAEPLGQPGVVKEVSYPPETPTTVSWVINP
;
A
#
# COMPACT_ATOMS: atom_id res chain seq x y z
N MET A 1 -58.49 -7.68 -32.46
CA MET A 1 -58.52 -7.03 -31.13
C MET A 1 -57.09 -6.97 -30.65
N ASN A 2 -56.49 -5.79 -30.66
CA ASN A 2 -55.13 -5.55 -30.17
C ASN A 2 -55.24 -4.97 -28.76
N THR A 3 -54.62 -5.63 -27.78
CA THR A 3 -54.39 -5.06 -26.44
C THR A 3 -52.90 -5.14 -26.17
N ALA A 4 -52.29 -3.97 -26.08
CA ALA A 4 -50.92 -3.77 -25.63
C ALA A 4 -50.82 -4.05 -24.13
N ILE A 5 -49.77 -4.77 -23.73
CA ILE A 5 -49.23 -4.79 -22.37
C ILE A 5 -47.74 -4.51 -22.51
N VAL A 6 -47.32 -3.40 -21.90
CA VAL A 6 -45.94 -2.90 -21.86
C VAL A 6 -45.38 -3.22 -20.47
N GLU A 7 -44.38 -4.12 -20.44
CA GLU A 7 -43.20 -4.23 -19.54
C GLU A 7 -43.35 -4.49 -18.02
N PRO A 8 -42.32 -5.06 -17.33
CA PRO A 8 -40.91 -5.08 -17.69
C PRO A 8 -40.23 -6.45 -17.81
N ILE A 9 -39.25 -6.45 -18.72
CA ILE A 9 -38.10 -7.34 -18.81
C ILE A 9 -37.41 -7.52 -17.43
N PRO A 10 -36.99 -8.74 -17.05
CA PRO A 10 -36.05 -8.89 -15.96
C PRO A 10 -34.67 -8.39 -16.42
N GLU A 11 -34.33 -7.15 -16.08
CA GLU A 11 -32.94 -6.66 -16.04
C GLU A 11 -32.19 -7.31 -14.87
N ALA A 12 -31.98 -8.63 -14.94
CA ALA A 12 -31.13 -9.34 -14.00
C ALA A 12 -29.67 -9.24 -14.47
N SER A 13 -29.05 -8.14 -14.06
CA SER A 13 -27.62 -8.03 -13.72
C SER A 13 -26.61 -8.33 -14.82
N THR A 14 -26.46 -7.39 -15.75
CA THR A 14 -25.10 -7.02 -16.18
C THR A 14 -24.43 -6.25 -15.06
N THR A 15 -23.81 -6.95 -14.12
CA THR A 15 -22.60 -6.42 -13.48
C THR A 15 -21.45 -7.24 -14.00
N THR A 16 -21.06 -6.85 -15.22
CA THR A 16 -19.69 -6.85 -15.70
C THR A 16 -18.72 -6.96 -14.53
N ASP A 17 -18.12 -8.13 -14.47
CA ASP A 17 -16.81 -8.41 -13.95
C ASP A 17 -15.92 -7.15 -14.05
N ALA A 18 -15.83 -6.43 -12.94
CA ALA A 18 -14.83 -5.39 -12.76
C ALA A 18 -13.50 -6.06 -12.36
N ALA A 19 -13.05 -7.09 -13.08
CA ALA A 19 -11.64 -7.25 -13.36
C ALA A 19 -11.22 -6.14 -14.34
N THR A 20 -11.32 -4.88 -13.91
CA THR A 20 -10.36 -3.90 -14.36
C THR A 20 -9.04 -4.41 -13.83
N GLY A 21 -8.32 -5.14 -14.69
CA GLY A 21 -6.96 -5.53 -14.42
C GLY A 21 -6.25 -4.29 -13.90
N SER A 22 -5.81 -4.36 -12.64
CA SER A 22 -4.81 -3.44 -12.11
C SER A 22 -3.55 -3.68 -12.93
N ALA A 23 -3.49 -3.11 -14.14
CA ALA A 23 -2.23 -2.78 -14.75
C ALA A 23 -1.51 -1.95 -13.68
N PRO A 24 -0.32 -2.36 -13.20
CA PRO A 24 0.42 -1.54 -12.27
C PRO A 24 0.61 -0.20 -12.98
N ALA A 25 0.05 0.86 -12.41
CA ALA A 25 0.31 2.20 -12.87
C ALA A 25 1.84 2.34 -13.01
N PRO A 26 2.36 3.05 -14.03
CA PRO A 26 3.76 3.37 -14.05
C PRO A 26 4.06 4.05 -12.72
N ILE A 27 4.89 3.39 -11.91
CA ILE A 27 5.55 3.99 -10.75
C ILE A 27 6.10 5.32 -11.25
N ALA A 28 5.50 6.42 -10.83
CA ALA A 28 6.00 7.73 -11.17
C ALA A 28 7.40 7.85 -10.57
N GLU A 29 8.31 8.40 -11.36
CA GLU A 29 9.69 8.62 -10.95
C GLU A 29 9.71 9.65 -9.81
N GLY A 30 9.66 9.16 -8.56
CA GLY A 30 9.47 9.97 -7.36
C GLY A 30 8.69 9.27 -6.24
N ASP A 31 7.97 8.19 -6.57
CA ASP A 31 7.12 7.49 -5.61
C ASP A 31 7.92 6.67 -4.58
N VAL A 32 7.46 6.71 -3.33
CA VAL A 32 7.88 5.81 -2.26
C VAL A 32 7.31 4.43 -2.49
N ARG A 33 8.18 3.43 -2.70
CA ARG A 33 7.79 2.03 -2.72
C ARG A 33 8.21 1.33 -1.44
N VAL A 34 7.28 0.68 -0.76
CA VAL A 34 7.57 -0.13 0.42
C VAL A 34 7.01 -1.54 0.23
N SER A 35 7.90 -2.53 0.22
CA SER A 35 7.55 -3.95 0.23
C SER A 35 7.69 -4.50 1.63
N VAL A 36 6.66 -5.15 2.14
CA VAL A 36 6.66 -5.81 3.43
C VAL A 36 6.48 -7.30 3.24
N GLU A 37 7.42 -8.07 3.77
CA GLU A 37 7.41 -9.52 3.82
C GLU A 37 7.21 -9.97 5.25
N MET A 38 6.26 -10.87 5.46
CA MET A 38 5.89 -11.36 6.77
C MET A 38 6.65 -12.65 7.07
N GLU A 39 7.55 -12.59 8.04
CA GLU A 39 8.21 -13.79 8.59
C GLU A 39 7.41 -14.45 9.72
N GLY A 40 6.43 -13.74 10.28
CA GLY A 40 5.56 -14.22 11.35
C GLY A 40 4.18 -13.59 11.27
N GLN A 41 3.23 -14.12 12.04
CA GLN A 41 1.95 -13.43 12.18
C GLN A 41 2.15 -12.09 12.89
N SER A 42 1.70 -11.00 12.26
CA SER A 42 1.75 -9.66 12.84
C SER A 42 0.56 -8.82 12.36
N TRP A 43 0.05 -7.97 13.25
CA TRP A 43 -0.79 -6.87 12.85
C TRP A 43 0.05 -5.79 12.15
N LEU A 44 -0.40 -5.32 10.99
CA LEU A 44 0.21 -4.22 10.25
C LEU A 44 -0.82 -3.17 9.91
N ARG A 45 -0.38 -1.92 9.95
CA ARG A 45 -1.09 -0.76 9.42
C ARG A 45 -0.14 0.00 8.51
N ILE A 46 -0.60 0.29 7.30
CA ILE A 46 0.14 1.03 6.30
C ILE A 46 -0.69 2.21 5.86
N THR A 47 -0.07 3.37 5.95
CA THR A 47 -0.64 4.65 5.54
C THR A 47 0.20 5.17 4.38
N ALA A 48 -0.39 5.32 3.19
CA ALA A 48 0.21 5.98 2.03
C ALA A 48 -0.46 7.35 1.88
N ASP A 49 0.33 8.42 1.72
CA ASP A 49 -0.20 9.75 1.40
C ASP A 49 -1.29 10.24 2.38
N ASN A 50 -1.05 9.99 3.67
CA ASN A 50 -1.99 10.26 4.78
C ASN A 50 -3.27 9.38 4.80
N GLU A 51 -3.45 8.47 3.85
CA GLU A 51 -4.58 7.54 3.79
C GLU A 51 -4.16 6.12 4.19
N VAL A 52 -4.97 5.45 5.02
CA VAL A 52 -4.70 4.06 5.43
C VAL A 52 -4.99 3.12 4.26
N SER A 53 -3.96 2.77 3.50
CA SER A 53 -4.06 1.82 2.39
C SER A 53 -4.30 0.39 2.86
N PHE A 54 -3.82 0.04 4.06
CA PHE A 54 -4.00 -1.28 4.62
C PHE A 54 -3.98 -1.28 6.14
N GLU A 55 -4.89 -2.02 6.76
CA GLU A 55 -4.84 -2.32 8.19
C GLU A 55 -5.37 -3.73 8.43
N GLY A 56 -4.58 -4.60 9.05
CA GLY A 56 -4.98 -5.98 9.30
C GLY A 56 -3.87 -6.87 9.84
N ILE A 57 -4.22 -8.11 10.16
CA ILE A 57 -3.24 -9.13 10.57
C ILE A 57 -2.80 -9.89 9.32
N LEU A 58 -1.50 -9.86 9.05
CA LEU A 58 -0.88 -10.69 8.03
C LEU A 58 -0.21 -11.90 8.68
N ARG A 59 -0.12 -13.00 7.92
CA ARG A 59 0.47 -14.27 8.35
C ARG A 59 1.86 -14.42 7.76
N GLN A 60 2.64 -15.33 8.32
CA GLN A 60 3.94 -15.70 7.78
C GLN A 60 3.80 -16.14 6.31
N GLY A 61 4.71 -15.67 5.46
CA GLY A 61 4.73 -15.92 4.02
C GLY A 61 3.88 -14.94 3.20
N ASP A 62 3.11 -14.05 3.83
CA ASP A 62 2.45 -12.97 3.12
C ASP A 62 3.48 -11.92 2.71
N THR A 63 3.47 -11.52 1.44
CA THR A 63 4.24 -10.38 0.94
C THR A 63 3.28 -9.39 0.30
N ARG A 64 3.46 -8.12 0.62
CA ARG A 64 2.66 -7.03 0.06
C ARG A 64 3.55 -5.84 -0.24
N THR A 65 3.23 -5.13 -1.30
CA THR A 65 3.96 -3.93 -1.70
C THR A 65 2.98 -2.79 -1.83
N TRP A 66 3.37 -1.65 -1.29
CA TRP A 66 2.63 -0.39 -1.36
C TRP A 66 3.50 0.65 -2.03
N THR A 67 2.85 1.58 -2.73
CA THR A 67 3.48 2.70 -3.40
C THR A 67 2.71 3.97 -3.04
N ALA A 68 3.40 5.08 -2.81
CA ALA A 68 2.83 6.36 -2.39
C ALA A 68 3.64 7.52 -3.00
N GLU A 69 3.02 8.67 -3.22
CA GLU A 69 3.68 9.83 -3.86
C GLU A 69 4.42 10.72 -2.84
N GLU A 70 3.86 10.87 -1.64
CA GLU A 70 4.38 11.71 -0.56
C GLU A 70 5.10 10.91 0.51
N GLN A 71 4.48 9.90 1.13
CA GLN A 71 5.09 9.18 2.26
C GLN A 71 4.36 7.88 2.55
N ILE A 72 5.11 6.85 2.97
CA ILE A 72 4.55 5.61 3.54
C ILE A 72 4.89 5.48 5.01
N ILE A 73 3.88 5.29 5.87
CA ILE A 73 4.06 4.93 7.27
C ILE A 73 3.69 3.46 7.45
N VAL A 74 4.64 2.66 7.89
CA VAL A 74 4.44 1.24 8.23
C VAL A 74 4.49 1.07 9.73
N ARG A 75 3.38 0.57 10.30
CA ARG A 75 3.30 0.20 11.71
C ARG A 75 3.07 -1.29 11.83
N ALA A 76 3.95 -2.00 12.52
CA ALA A 76 3.77 -3.41 12.82
C ALA A 76 3.65 -3.65 14.33
N GLY A 77 2.75 -4.55 14.73
CA GLY A 77 2.57 -4.99 16.11
C GLY A 77 3.61 -6.01 16.58
N ASN A 78 4.15 -6.81 15.66
CA ASN A 78 5.23 -7.76 15.89
C ASN A 78 6.34 -7.52 14.85
N ALA A 79 7.10 -6.45 15.05
CA ALA A 79 8.06 -5.94 14.08
C ALA A 79 9.20 -6.91 13.74
N GLY A 80 9.56 -7.85 14.62
CA GLY A 80 10.56 -8.87 14.30
C GLY A 80 10.03 -10.06 13.51
N GLY A 81 8.72 -10.12 13.25
CA GLY A 81 8.14 -11.02 12.26
C GLY A 81 7.86 -10.31 10.93
N VAL A 82 8.41 -9.12 10.71
CA VAL A 82 8.09 -8.25 9.57
C VAL A 82 9.39 -7.73 8.98
N LYS A 83 9.66 -8.07 7.72
CA LYS A 83 10.75 -7.52 6.92
C LYS A 83 10.21 -6.44 6.00
N VAL A 84 10.89 -5.32 5.93
CA VAL A 84 10.50 -4.18 5.08
C VAL A 84 11.65 -3.81 4.16
N SER A 85 11.32 -3.65 2.89
CA SER A 85 12.19 -3.17 1.81
C SER A 85 11.63 -1.85 1.31
N PHE A 86 12.47 -0.83 1.22
CA PHE A 86 12.11 0.50 0.75
C PHE A 86 12.83 0.80 -0.56
N ASN A 87 12.11 1.24 -1.59
CA ASN A 87 12.65 1.55 -2.92
C ASN A 87 13.59 0.47 -3.49
N GLU A 88 13.16 -0.79 -3.44
CA GLU A 88 13.95 -1.95 -3.88
C GLU A 88 15.26 -2.17 -3.10
N ALA A 89 15.42 -1.55 -1.92
CA ALA A 89 16.51 -1.85 -1.01
C ALA A 89 16.37 -3.26 -0.41
N ALA A 90 17.44 -3.71 0.25
CA ALA A 90 17.43 -4.98 0.98
C ALA A 90 16.30 -5.00 2.02
N ALA A 91 15.56 -6.10 2.08
CA ALA A 91 14.51 -6.29 3.07
C ALA A 91 15.13 -6.49 4.46
N GLU A 92 14.88 -5.54 5.36
CA GLU A 92 15.39 -5.56 6.73
C GLU A 92 14.25 -5.77 7.72
N PRO A 93 14.46 -6.50 8.83
CA PRO A 93 13.46 -6.61 9.87
C PRO A 93 13.12 -5.22 10.41
N LEU A 94 11.83 -4.90 10.48
CA LEU A 94 11.32 -3.61 10.94
C LEU A 94 11.76 -3.32 12.39
N GLY A 95 11.94 -4.37 13.18
CA GLY A 95 12.39 -4.27 14.54
C GLY A 95 12.63 -5.62 15.20
N GLN A 96 12.57 -5.61 16.54
CA GLN A 96 12.75 -6.82 17.35
C GLN A 96 11.45 -7.63 17.43
N PRO A 97 11.52 -8.96 17.59
CA PRO A 97 10.34 -9.81 17.70
C PRO A 97 9.50 -9.44 18.92
N GLY A 98 8.18 -9.36 18.73
CA GLY A 98 7.21 -8.99 19.75
C GLY A 98 7.12 -7.49 20.09
N VAL A 99 7.88 -6.63 19.38
CA VAL A 99 7.84 -5.19 19.60
C VAL A 99 6.94 -4.51 18.57
N VAL A 100 6.13 -3.55 19.01
CA VAL A 100 5.38 -2.66 18.12
C VAL A 100 6.33 -1.58 17.61
N LYS A 101 6.51 -1.45 16.30
CA LYS A 101 7.35 -0.42 15.67
C LYS A 101 6.56 0.29 14.59
N GLU A 102 6.73 1.61 14.53
CA GLU A 102 6.27 2.45 13.43
C GLU A 102 7.50 3.03 12.73
N VAL A 103 7.54 2.94 11.40
CA VAL A 103 8.59 3.50 10.56
C VAL A 103 7.94 4.31 9.47
N SER A 104 8.47 5.51 9.28
CA SER A 104 8.03 6.45 8.25
C SER A 104 9.08 6.46 7.13
N TYR A 105 8.63 6.24 5.91
CA TYR A 105 9.40 6.24 4.68
C TYR A 105 9.00 7.48 3.86
N PRO A 106 9.81 8.56 3.89
CA PRO A 106 9.56 9.78 3.12
C PRO A 106 9.86 9.56 1.62
N PRO A 107 9.45 10.48 0.73
CA PRO A 107 9.82 10.41 -0.67
C PRO A 107 11.31 10.68 -0.78
N GLU A 108 11.96 10.05 -1.76
CA GLU A 108 13.34 10.38 -2.17
C GLU A 108 13.32 11.77 -2.84
N THR A 109 12.91 12.79 -2.09
CA THR A 109 13.17 14.17 -2.48
C THR A 109 14.69 14.31 -2.47
N PRO A 110 15.32 14.70 -3.59
CA PRO A 110 16.70 15.11 -3.53
C PRO A 110 16.71 16.33 -2.61
N THR A 111 17.20 16.18 -1.39
CA THR A 111 17.43 17.29 -0.48
C THR A 111 18.40 18.23 -1.17
N THR A 112 17.87 19.18 -1.93
CA THR A 112 18.63 20.35 -2.37
C THR A 112 18.90 21.11 -1.10
N VAL A 113 20.07 20.85 -0.52
CA VAL A 113 20.66 21.67 0.53
C VAL A 113 20.83 23.07 -0.06
N SER A 114 19.81 23.91 0.07
CA SER A 114 19.93 25.35 -0.14
C SER A 114 20.83 25.91 0.96
N TRP A 115 22.13 25.79 0.74
CA TRP A 115 23.16 26.63 1.34
C TRP A 115 22.79 28.10 1.10
N VAL A 116 22.14 28.68 2.11
CA VAL A 116 21.98 30.12 2.23
C VAL A 116 23.38 30.71 2.36
N ILE A 117 23.90 31.23 1.25
CA ILE A 117 25.04 32.15 1.28
C ILE A 117 24.49 33.44 1.89
N ASN A 118 24.71 33.65 3.19
CA ASN A 118 24.45 34.94 3.81
C ASN A 118 25.67 35.86 3.52
N PRO A 119 25.46 37.02 2.89
CA PRO A 119 26.51 37.95 2.46
C PRO A 119 27.18 38.70 3.62
#